data_AF-A0A2P5XCW4-F1
#
_entry.id   AF-A0A2P5XCW4-F1
#
_cell.length_a   1.000
_cell.length_b   1.000
_cell.length_c   1.000
_cell.angle_alpha   90.00
_cell.angle_beta   90.00
_cell.angle_gamma   90.00
#
_symmetry.space_group_name_H-M   'P 1'
#
loop_
_entity.id
_entity.type
_entity.pdbx_description
1 polymer ?
#
loop_
_entity_poly.entity_id
_entity_poly.type
_entity_poly.pdbx_seq_one_letter_code
_entity_poly.pdbx_strand_id
1 'polypeptide(L)' 'MAFSGFGIGGLLLMVALAASMVFLPLMLPPLPPPPLVLLFFPVGIMAALMFLAFSPAEVVGNAVASSL' A
#
# COMPACT_ATOMS: atom_id res chain seq x y z
N MET A 1 -16.05 -18.05 -1.43
CA MET A 1 -14.84 -17.64 -2.20
C MET A 1 -13.94 -16.85 -1.26
N ALA A 2 -12.67 -17.11 -1.00
CA ALA A 2 -11.71 -18.07 -1.55
C ALA A 2 -10.53 -18.14 -0.56
N PHE A 3 -10.26 -19.33 0.02
CA PHE A 3 -8.95 -19.65 0.61
C PHE A 3 -8.38 -20.96 0.02
N SER A 4 -8.94 -21.44 -1.10
CA SER A 4 -8.58 -22.72 -1.70
C SER A 4 -7.12 -22.77 -2.23
N GLY A 5 -6.42 -21.63 -2.32
CA GLY A 5 -5.06 -21.54 -2.85
C GLY A 5 -3.97 -21.34 -1.80
N PHE A 6 -4.31 -21.31 -0.51
CA PHE A 6 -3.32 -21.05 0.54
C PHE A 6 -2.70 -22.37 1.01
N GLY A 7 -1.68 -22.82 0.29
CA GLY A 7 -0.92 -24.02 0.64
C GLY A 7 -0.09 -23.84 1.93
N ILE A 8 0.56 -24.92 2.36
CA ILE A 8 1.39 -24.96 3.58
C ILE A 8 2.48 -23.87 3.57
N GLY A 9 3.06 -23.58 2.41
CA GLY A 9 4.05 -22.49 2.27
C GLY A 9 3.47 -21.11 2.58
N GLY A 10 2.21 -20.87 2.21
CA GLY A 10 1.49 -19.66 2.60
C GLY A 10 1.30 -19.60 4.11
N LEU A 11 0.84 -20.69 4.74
CA LEU A 11 0.63 -20.76 6.19
C LEU A 11 1.93 -20.44 6.95
N LEU A 12 3.06 -20.99 6.51
CA LEU A 12 4.37 -20.68 7.09
C LEU A 12 4.75 -19.21 6.91
N LEU A 13 4.48 -18.60 5.76
CA LEU A 13 4.75 -17.18 5.51
C LEU A 13 3.86 -16.30 6.40
N MET A 14 2.57 -16.62 6.56
CA MET A 14 1.67 -15.91 7.48
C MET A 14 2.15 -16.00 8.92
N VAL A 15 2.54 -17.19 9.38
CA VAL A 15 3.07 -17.39 10.73
C VAL A 15 4.38 -16.65 10.93
N ALA A 16 5.29 -16.68 9.96
CA ALA A 16 6.54 -15.92 10.01
C ALA A 16 6.31 -14.41 10.02
N LEU A 17 5.35 -13.92 9.22
CA LEU A 17 4.99 -12.51 9.17
C LEU A 17 4.35 -12.06 10.48
N ALA A 18 3.45 -12.87 11.05
CA ALA A 18 2.82 -12.62 12.34
C ALA A 18 3.86 -12.64 13.47
N ALA A 19 4.78 -13.62 13.44
CA ALA A 19 5.91 -13.67 14.36
C ALA A 19 6.79 -12.43 14.22
N SER A 20 7.09 -11.98 13.00
CA SER A 20 7.85 -10.74 12.75
C SER A 20 7.10 -9.51 13.26
N MET A 21 5.78 -9.41 13.03
CA MET A 21 4.98 -8.30 13.57
C MET A 21 4.97 -8.23 15.09
N VAL A 22 5.24 -9.31 15.81
CA VAL A 22 5.32 -9.33 17.28
C VAL A 22 6.77 -9.20 17.75
N PHE A 23 7.71 -9.91 17.13
CA PHE A 23 9.12 -9.85 17.48
C PHE A 23 9.76 -8.51 17.11
N LEU A 24 9.44 -7.94 15.96
CA LEU A 24 9.97 -6.66 15.51
C LEU A 24 9.66 -5.55 16.51
N PRO A 25 8.42 -5.33 16.98
CA PRO A 25 8.16 -4.31 18.00
C PRO A 25 8.67 -4.68 19.38
N LEU A 26 8.80 -5.96 19.74
CA LEU A 26 9.38 -6.38 21.03
C LEU A 26 10.90 -6.22 21.08
N MET A 27 11.57 -6.38 19.94
CA MET A 27 13.01 -6.16 19.79
C MET A 27 13.34 -4.68 19.59
N LEU A 28 12.37 -3.87 19.17
CA LEU A 28 12.50 -2.42 19.12
C LEU A 28 12.31 -1.84 20.54
N PRO A 29 13.27 -1.03 21.04
CA PRO A 29 13.04 -0.27 22.27
C PRO A 29 11.78 0.60 22.11
N PRO A 30 11.04 0.90 23.21
CA PRO A 30 9.78 1.63 23.14
C PRO A 30 9.96 2.86 22.25
N LEU A 31 9.24 2.87 21.12
CA LEU A 31 9.49 3.85 20.07
C LEU A 31 9.30 5.24 20.67
N PRO A 32 10.32 6.12 20.58
CA PRO A 32 10.17 7.51 21.00
C PRO A 32 8.96 8.10 20.27
N PRO A 33 8.20 9.00 20.94
CA PRO A 33 6.89 9.46 20.50
C PRO A 33 6.82 9.73 18.98
N PRO A 34 5.75 9.26 18.29
CA PRO A 34 5.68 9.23 16.83
C PRO A 34 6.14 10.54 16.19
N PRO A 35 7.25 10.52 15.45
CA PRO A 35 7.75 11.72 14.81
C PRO A 35 6.75 12.24 13.77
N LEU A 36 6.46 13.54 13.81
CA LEU A 36 5.61 14.23 12.82
C LEU A 36 6.11 14.07 11.38
N VAL A 37 7.38 13.69 11.20
CA VAL A 37 7.93 13.38 9.88
C VAL A 37 7.21 12.22 9.19
N LEU A 38 6.61 11.30 9.95
CA LEU A 38 5.82 10.21 9.39
C LEU A 38 4.52 10.71 8.76
N LEU A 39 4.02 11.90 9.14
CA LEU A 39 2.82 12.51 8.54
C LEU A 39 3.11 13.18 7.19
N PHE A 40 4.37 13.53 6.88
CA PHE A 40 4.73 13.99 5.53
C PHE A 40 4.48 12.91 4.48
N PHE A 41 4.68 11.64 4.81
CA PHE A 41 4.46 10.53 3.89
C PHE A 41 2.97 10.41 3.47
N PRO A 42 1.99 10.30 4.39
CA PRO A 42 0.56 10.37 4.09
C PRO A 42 0.13 11.65 3.37
N VAL A 43 0.58 12.83 3.81
CA VAL A 43 0.18 14.11 3.21
C VAL A 43 0.74 14.26 1.79
N GLY A 44 1.95 13.77 1.54
CA GLY A 44 2.56 13.75 0.21
C GLY A 44 1.78 12.88 -0.76
N ILE A 45 1.34 11.69 -0.33
CA ILE A 45 0.47 10.82 -1.14
C ILE A 45 -0.86 11.51 -1.41
N MET A 46 -1.48 12.14 -0.41
CA MET A 46 -2.74 12.86 -0.58
C MET A 46 -2.61 14.00 -1.60
N ALA A 47 -1.53 14.78 -1.55
CA ALA A 47 -1.25 15.82 -2.53
C ALA A 47 -1.07 15.23 -3.93
N ALA A 48 -0.27 14.18 -4.08
CA ALA A 48 -0.05 13.50 -5.35
C ALA A 48 -1.34 12.95 -5.96
N LEU A 49 -2.22 12.35 -5.15
CA LEU A 49 -3.53 11.87 -5.59
C LEU A 49 -4.46 13.02 -5.98
N MET A 50 -4.43 14.15 -5.28
CA MET A 50 -5.15 15.36 -5.71
C MET A 50 -4.65 15.82 -7.09
N PHE A 51 -3.33 15.90 -7.29
CA PHE A 51 -2.76 16.26 -8.59
C PHE A 51 -3.14 15.27 -9.69
N LEU A 52 -3.11 13.97 -9.42
CA LEU A 52 -3.52 12.92 -10.36
C LEU A 52 -5.03 12.97 -10.66
N ALA A 53 -5.87 13.26 -9.67
CA ALA A 53 -7.32 13.39 -9.85
C ALA A 53 -7.70 14.61 -10.71
N PHE A 54 -6.91 15.69 -10.64
CA PHE A 54 -7.08 16.87 -11.47
C PHE A 54 -6.19 16.87 -12.72
N SER A 55 -5.33 15.86 -12.90
CA SER A 55 -4.55 15.67 -14.12
C SER A 55 -5.51 15.24 -15.22
N PRO A 56 -5.54 15.93 -16.37
CA PRO A 56 -6.33 15.47 -17.50
C PRO A 56 -5.83 14.07 -17.87
N ALA A 57 -6.68 13.07 -17.68
CA ALA A 57 -6.43 11.73 -18.17
C ALA A 57 -6.55 11.79 -19.69
N GLU A 58 -5.42 12.01 -20.37
CA GLU A 58 -5.37 12.00 -21.82
C GLU A 58 -5.78 10.60 -22.29
N VAL A 59 -7.04 10.44 -22.70
CA VAL A 59 -7.54 9.22 -23.33
C VAL A 59 -7.01 9.17 -24.76
N VAL A 60 -5.69 9.02 -24.93
CA VAL A 60 -5.01 8.95 -26.24
C VAL A 60 -5.40 7.69 -27.02
N GLY A 61 -6.14 6.75 -26.42
CA GLY A 61 -6.56 5.51 -27.07
C GLY A 61 -8.00 5.46 -27.59
N ASN A 62 -8.92 6.36 -27.19
CA ASN A 62 -10.35 6.17 -27.47
C ASN A 62 -10.97 7.20 -28.43
N ALA A 63 -10.22 8.24 -28.82
CA ALA A 63 -10.69 9.22 -29.81
C ALA A 63 -10.79 8.65 -31.25
N VAL A 64 -10.08 7.56 -31.55
CA VAL A 64 -10.13 6.90 -32.87
C VAL A 64 -11.36 5.99 -33.00
N ALA A 65 -11.97 5.58 -31.87
CA ALA A 65 -13.14 4.71 -31.85
C ALA A 65 -14.49 5.47 -31.90
N SER A 66 -14.49 6.79 -31.66
CA SER A 66 -15.71 7.62 -31.74
C SER A 66 -15.91 8.27 -33.11
N SER A 67 -15.02 8.01 -34.08
CA SER A 67 -15.12 8.48 -35.46
C SER A 67 -15.30 7.34 -36.48
N LEU A 68 -15.78 6.17 -36.06
CA LEU A 68 -16.20 5.06 -36.93
C LEU A 68 -17.64 4.65 -36.61
#